data_AF-V9F4D0-F1
#
_entry.id   AF-V9F4D0-F1
#
_cell.length_a   1.000
_cell.length_b   1.000
_cell.length_c   1.000
_cell.angle_alpha   90.00
_cell.angle_beta   90.00
_cell.angle_gamma   90.00
#
_symmetry.space_group_name_H-M   'P 1'
#
loop_
_entity.id
_entity.type
_entity.pdbx_description
1 polymer ?
#
loop_
_entity_poly.entity_id
_entity_poly.type
_entity_poly.pdbx_seq_one_letter_code
_entity_poly.pdbx_strand_id
1 'polypeptide(L)'
;MADCDWGKLKEKIRGIRENTRSRTTYQKSYCRFLAWVVQNKSELVSAPFAERLGDTSNCSLHQLRSRVKEKLCPQSSIIPLEFEALTAEDCVTWLVTLTRKDGSG
;
A
#
# COMPACT_ATOMS: atom_id res chain seq x y z
N MET A 1 -22.91 -15.79 -4.03
CA MET A 1 -21.73 -15.00 -3.63
C MET A 1 -20.75 -15.08 -4.78
N ALA A 2 -20.40 -13.96 -5.41
CA ALA A 2 -19.42 -13.98 -6.50
C ALA A 2 -18.12 -14.55 -5.93
N ASP A 3 -17.70 -15.69 -6.48
CA ASP A 3 -16.40 -16.28 -6.21
C ASP A 3 -15.37 -15.24 -6.68
N CYS A 4 -14.92 -14.40 -5.74
CA CYS A 4 -13.91 -13.40 -6.01
C CYS A 4 -12.66 -14.18 -6.38
N ASP A 5 -12.41 -14.29 -7.69
CA ASP A 5 -11.30 -15.03 -8.28
C ASP A 5 -9.98 -14.47 -7.73
N TRP A 6 -9.54 -15.09 -6.63
CA TRP A 6 -8.42 -14.63 -5.81
C TRP A 6 -7.12 -14.64 -6.60
N GLY A 7 -7.01 -15.57 -7.55
CA GLY A 7 -5.93 -15.61 -8.53
C GLY A 7 -5.88 -14.33 -9.35
N LYS A 8 -7.01 -13.91 -9.96
CA LYS A 8 -7.08 -12.66 -10.73
C LYS A 8 -6.78 -11.42 -9.88
N LEU A 9 -7.19 -11.39 -8.62
CA LEU A 9 -6.91 -10.27 -7.71
C LEU A 9 -5.41 -10.17 -7.37
N LYS A 10 -4.76 -11.30 -7.08
CA LYS A 10 -3.31 -11.37 -6.85
C LYS A 10 -2.51 -10.95 -8.09
N GLU A 11 -2.91 -11.41 -9.27
CA GLU A 11 -2.30 -11.03 -10.54
C GLU A 11 -2.39 -9.53 -10.80
N LYS A 12 -3.56 -8.94 -10.58
CA LYS A 12 -3.77 -7.50 -10.71
C LYS A 12 -2.87 -6.71 -9.76
N ILE A 13 -2.73 -7.18 -8.53
CA ILE A 13 -1.87 -6.57 -7.51
C ILE A 13 -0.39 -6.68 -7.87
N ARG A 14 0.04 -7.82 -8.40
CA ARG A 14 1.39 -7.98 -8.92
C ARG A 14 1.67 -6.98 -10.04
N GLY A 15 0.75 -6.84 -11.00
CA GLY A 15 0.87 -5.85 -12.07
C GLY A 15 0.91 -4.40 -11.57
N ILE A 16 0.13 -4.06 -10.53
CA ILE A 16 0.18 -2.75 -9.87
C ILE A 16 1.54 -2.53 -9.21
N ARG A 17 2.06 -3.52 -8.46
CA ARG A 17 3.36 -3.44 -7.79
C ARG A 17 4.48 -3.19 -8.78
N GLU A 18 4.53 -3.96 -9.87
CA GLU A 18 5.54 -3.80 -10.92
C GLU A 18 5.48 -2.41 -11.55
N ASN A 19 4.27 -1.87 -11.76
CA ASN A 19 4.08 -0.53 -12.26
C ASN A 19 4.25 0.59 -11.22
N THR A 20 4.33 0.26 -9.92
CA THR A 20 4.48 1.24 -8.83
C THR A 20 5.80 1.98 -8.93
N ARG A 21 6.83 1.37 -9.52
CA ARG A 21 8.11 2.04 -9.78
C ARG A 21 8.05 3.05 -10.93
N SER A 22 7.16 2.85 -11.90
CA SER A 22 7.20 3.59 -13.17
C SER A 22 6.10 4.65 -13.31
N ARG A 23 5.03 4.61 -12.51
CA ARG A 23 3.91 5.56 -12.66
C ARG A 23 3.55 6.23 -11.34
N THR A 24 3.53 7.56 -11.37
CA THR A 24 3.23 8.43 -10.21
C THR A 24 1.87 8.14 -9.57
N THR A 25 0.85 7.73 -10.35
CA THR A 25 -0.47 7.35 -9.82
C THR A 25 -0.38 6.13 -8.91
N TYR A 26 0.40 5.12 -9.28
CA TYR A 26 0.61 3.92 -8.47
C TYR A 26 1.43 4.25 -7.22
N GLN A 27 2.46 5.10 -7.32
CA GLN A 27 3.19 5.58 -6.13
C GLN A 27 2.28 6.31 -5.13
N LYS A 28 1.40 7.20 -5.62
CA LYS A 28 0.46 7.94 -4.78
C LYS A 28 -0.56 7.03 -4.10
N SER A 29 -1.09 6.03 -4.81
CA SER A 29 -1.98 5.03 -4.22
C SER A 29 -1.23 4.17 -3.21
N TYR A 30 -0.02 3.71 -3.55
CA TYR A 30 0.78 2.88 -2.66
C TYR A 30 1.13 3.60 -1.35
N CYS A 31 1.47 4.89 -1.40
CA CYS A 31 1.67 5.70 -0.19
C CYS A 31 0.40 5.79 0.68
N ARG A 32 -0.79 5.88 0.08
CA ARG A 32 -2.06 5.90 0.82
C ARG A 32 -2.33 4.55 1.47
N PHE A 33 -2.13 3.48 0.71
CA PHE A 33 -2.33 2.12 1.18
C PHE A 33 -1.36 1.79 2.32
N LEU A 34 -0.08 2.08 2.18
CA LEU A 34 0.90 1.88 3.24
C LEU A 34 0.57 2.68 4.51
N ALA A 35 0.10 3.92 4.39
CA ALA A 35 -0.34 4.68 5.56
C ALA A 35 -1.53 4.02 6.27
N TRP A 36 -2.47 3.45 5.52
CA TRP A 36 -3.57 2.68 6.09
C TRP A 36 -3.07 1.39 6.75
N VAL A 37 -2.15 0.66 6.13
CA VAL A 37 -1.55 -0.55 6.72
C VAL A 37 -0.83 -0.22 8.02
N VAL A 38 0.01 0.81 8.05
CA VAL A 38 0.72 1.23 9.29
C VAL A 38 -0.26 1.53 10.42
N GLN A 39 -1.43 2.11 10.11
CA GLN A 39 -2.43 2.45 11.12
C GLN A 39 -3.28 1.25 11.59
N ASN A 40 -3.63 0.33 10.69
CA ASN A 40 -4.67 -0.67 10.93
C ASN A 40 -4.13 -2.10 11.02
N LYS A 41 -2.98 -2.36 10.41
CA LYS A 41 -2.36 -3.68 10.24
C LYS A 41 -0.83 -3.57 10.30
N SER A 42 -0.32 -2.97 11.36
CA SER A 42 1.11 -2.70 11.54
C SER A 42 1.97 -3.97 11.48
N GLU A 43 1.39 -5.13 11.79
CA GLU A 43 2.03 -6.45 11.70
C GLU A 43 2.39 -6.86 10.27
N LEU A 44 1.77 -6.25 9.25
CA LEU A 44 2.09 -6.50 7.84
C LEU A 44 3.25 -5.63 7.34
N VAL A 45 3.63 -4.61 8.12
CA VAL A 45 4.76 -3.74 7.81
C VAL A 45 6.04 -4.48 8.12
N SER A 46 6.96 -4.54 7.15
CA SER A 46 8.24 -5.20 7.39
C SER A 46 9.04 -4.46 8.47
N ALA A 47 9.75 -5.22 9.32
CA ALA A 47 10.55 -4.63 10.40
C ALA A 47 11.53 -3.54 9.90
N PRO A 48 12.25 -3.70 8.77
CA PRO A 48 13.15 -2.65 8.27
C PRO A 48 12.42 -1.36 7.86
N PHE A 49 11.17 -1.46 7.39
CA PHE A 49 10.39 -0.29 7.04
C PHE A 49 9.76 0.36 8.27
N ALA A 50 9.30 -0.43 9.25
CA ALA A 50 8.80 0.05 10.52
C ALA A 50 9.87 0.86 11.28
N GLU A 51 11.11 0.35 11.35
CA GLU A 51 12.24 1.07 11.94
C GLU A 51 12.49 2.41 11.26
N ARG A 52 12.42 2.44 9.91
CA ARG A 52 12.57 3.68 9.13
C ARG A 52 11.45 4.69 9.38
N LEU A 53 10.24 4.24 9.66
CA LEU A 53 9.11 5.10 10.01
C LEU A 53 9.21 5.65 11.44
N GLY A 54 9.89 4.93 12.33
CA GLY A 54 9.97 5.26 13.75
C GLY A 54 8.61 5.13 14.46
N ASP A 55 8.47 5.79 15.61
CA ASP A 55 7.20 5.76 16.35
C ASP A 55 6.08 6.48 15.59
N THR A 56 4.99 5.74 15.39
CA THR A 56 3.81 6.15 14.62
C THR A 56 2.51 6.07 15.44
N SER A 57 2.59 5.67 16.71
CA SER A 57 1.45 5.43 17.61
C SER A 57 0.48 6.62 17.72
N ASN A 58 1.00 7.85 17.70
CA ASN A 58 0.21 9.08 17.84
C ASN A 58 -0.02 9.82 16.51
N CYS A 59 0.29 9.20 15.37
CA CYS A 59 0.15 9.85 14.07
C CYS A 59 -1.27 9.71 13.52
N SER A 60 -1.88 10.82 13.12
CA SER A 60 -3.06 10.80 12.24
C SER A 60 -2.73 10.15 10.89
N LEU A 61 -3.74 9.64 10.19
CA LEU A 61 -3.57 9.05 8.85
C LEU A 61 -2.91 10.03 7.85
N HIS A 62 -3.18 11.33 7.98
CA HIS A 62 -2.54 12.35 7.16
C HIS A 62 -1.05 12.47 7.45
N GLN A 63 -0.64 12.47 8.72
CA GLN A 63 0.77 12.49 9.13
C GLN A 63 1.49 11.21 8.70
N LEU A 64 0.85 10.05 8.86
CA LEU A 64 1.37 8.77 8.40
C LEU A 64 1.65 8.79 6.90
N ARG A 65 0.71 9.33 6.11
CA ARG A 65 0.88 9.41 4.66
C ARG A 65 2.06 10.29 4.27
N SER A 66 2.24 11.44 4.91
CA SER A 66 3.39 12.32 4.67
C SER A 66 4.70 11.63 5.03
N ARG A 67 4.74 10.93 6.17
CA ARG A 67 5.91 10.21 6.64
C ARG A 67 6.26 9.02 5.76
N VAL A 68 5.27 8.21 5.39
CA VAL A 68 5.44 7.11 4.41
C VAL A 68 5.99 7.65 3.11
N LYS A 69 5.43 8.74 2.56
CA LYS A 69 5.92 9.34 1.31
C LYS A 69 7.38 9.79 1.41
N GLU A 70 7.78 10.36 2.54
CA GLU A 70 9.16 10.80 2.80
C GLU A 70 10.13 9.61 2.89
N LYS A 71 9.72 8.54 3.59
CA LYS A 71 10.58 7.37 3.87
C LYS A 71 10.54 6.31 2.77
N LEU A 72 9.55 6.38 1.89
CA LEU A 72 9.44 5.53 0.71
C LEU A 72 10.38 6.05 -0.37
N CYS A 73 11.57 5.47 -0.44
CA CYS A 73 12.53 5.75 -1.51
C CYS A 73 12.33 4.75 -2.67
N PRO A 74 12.01 5.20 -3.90
CA PRO A 74 11.81 4.32 -5.05
C PRO A 74 12.99 3.41 -5.38
N GLN A 75 14.21 3.86 -5.05
CA GLN A 75 15.48 3.15 -5.26
C GLN A 75 15.87 2.25 -4.08
N SER A 76 15.08 2.21 -3.01
CA SER A 76 15.38 1.36 -1.86
C SER A 76 15.10 -0.11 -2.19
N SER A 77 16.02 -1.00 -1.77
CA SER A 77 15.80 -2.44 -1.75
C SER A 77 14.86 -2.89 -0.62
N ILE A 78 14.50 -1.98 0.30
CA ILE A 78 13.59 -2.29 1.39
C ILE A 78 12.19 -2.54 0.83
N ILE A 79 11.68 -3.74 1.10
CA ILE A 79 10.30 -4.12 0.82
C ILE A 79 9.45 -3.56 1.98
N PRO A 80 8.53 -2.61 1.75
CA PRO A 80 7.79 -1.94 2.83
C PRO A 80 6.75 -2.81 3.54
N LEU A 81 6.35 -3.90 2.89
CA LEU A 81 5.13 -4.64 3.17
C LEU A 81 5.33 -6.11 2.79
N GLU A 82 4.93 -7.02 3.67
CA GLU A 82 4.89 -8.46 3.38
C GLU A 82 3.65 -8.76 2.52
N PHE A 83 3.80 -8.73 1.18
CA PHE A 83 2.68 -8.83 0.24
C PHE A 83 1.96 -10.17 0.30
N GLU A 84 2.70 -11.22 0.63
CA GLU A 84 2.26 -12.60 0.69
C GLU A 84 1.28 -12.82 1.85
N ALA A 85 1.32 -11.94 2.86
CA ALA A 85 0.42 -11.94 4.01
C ALA A 85 -0.87 -11.12 3.78
N LEU A 86 -1.01 -10.42 2.64
CA LEU A 86 -2.22 -9.65 2.34
C LEU A 86 -3.43 -10.56 2.14
N THR A 87 -4.53 -10.19 2.81
CA THR A 87 -5.83 -10.84 2.63
C THR A 87 -6.59 -10.24 1.44
N ALA A 88 -7.69 -10.89 1.04
CA ALA A 88 -8.56 -10.36 -0.03
C ALA A 88 -9.14 -8.98 0.29
N GLU A 89 -9.43 -8.72 1.55
CA GLU A 89 -9.92 -7.43 2.01
C GLU A 89 -8.86 -6.34 1.90
N ASP A 90 -7.60 -6.64 2.23
CA ASP A 90 -6.48 -5.70 2.08
C ASP A 90 -6.25 -5.34 0.62
N CYS A 91 -6.33 -6.35 -0.23
CA CYS A 91 -6.22 -6.24 -1.67
C CYS A 91 -7.33 -5.33 -2.25
N VAL A 92 -8.58 -5.52 -1.82
CA VAL A 92 -9.71 -4.64 -2.19
C VAL A 92 -9.50 -3.23 -1.66
N THR A 93 -9.03 -3.10 -0.41
CA THR A 93 -8.71 -1.80 0.20
C THR A 93 -7.65 -1.07 -0.60
N TRP A 94 -6.61 -1.76 -1.08
CA TRP A 94 -5.62 -1.14 -1.96
C TRP A 94 -6.25 -0.71 -3.29
N LEU A 95 -7.08 -1.55 -3.91
CA LEU A 95 -7.75 -1.23 -5.17
C LEU A 95 -8.65 0.02 -5.08
N VAL A 96 -9.33 0.23 -3.95
CA VAL A 96 -10.14 1.45 -3.77
C VAL A 96 -9.28 2.71 -3.65
N THR A 97 -8.01 2.60 -3.22
CA THR A 97 -7.09 3.76 -3.24
C THR A 97 -6.58 4.13 -4.63
N LEU A 98 -6.70 3.20 -5.60
CA LEU A 98 -6.31 3.41 -7.01
C LEU A 98 -7.42 4.09 -7.80
N THR A 99 -8.67 3.80 -7.47
CA THR A 99 -9.81 4.47 -8.09
C THR A 99 -9.81 5.93 -7.65
N ARG A 100 -9.41 6.82 -8.56
CA ARG A 100 -9.60 8.25 -8.37
C ARG A 100 -11.10 8.49 -8.23
N LYS A 101 -11.47 9.44 -7.37
CA LYS A 101 -12.83 10.00 -7.25
C LYS A 101 -13.18 10.88 -8.46
N ASP A 102 -12.67 10.54 -9.63
CA ASP A 102 -12.85 11.31 -10.86
C ASP A 102 -13.68 10.42 -11.79
N GLY A 103 -14.99 10.61 -11.72
CA GLY A 103 -15.97 9.93 -12.58
C GLY A 103 -15.77 10.34 -14.03
N SER A 104 -14.84 9.70 -14.72
CA SER A 104 -14.68 9.82 -16.16
C SER A 104 -14.55 8.42 -16.72
N GLY A 105 -15.72 7.87 -17.08
CA GLY A 105 -15.83 6.84 -18.11
C GLY A 105 -15.67 7.45 -19.50
#